data_AF-A0A9X2B4D9-F1
#
_entry.id   AF-A0A9X2B4D9-F1
#
_cell.length_a   1.000
_cell.length_b   1.000
_cell.length_c   1.000
_cell.angle_alpha   90.00
_cell.angle_beta   90.00
_cell.angle_gamma   90.00
#
_symmetry.space_group_name_H-M   'P 1'
#
loop_
_entity.id
_entity.type
_entity.pdbx_description
1 polymer ?
#
loop_
_entity_poly.entity_id
_entity_poly.type
_entity_poly.pdbx_seq_one_letter_code
_entity_poly.pdbx_strand_id
1 'polypeptide(L)' 'MSVTYVDTTNISTEMFITVLLFLIVIAPLFSLAILRFFQGKKKSGFLLIGTGFVVYLVYKVSMNLLF' A
#
# COMPACT_ATOMS: atom_id res chain seq x y z
N MET A 1 -21.49 -9.86 -26.20
CA MET A 1 -20.25 -9.77 -25.41
C MET A 1 -20.41 -8.56 -24.49
N SER A 2 -20.85 -8.77 -23.24
CA SER A 2 -20.97 -7.67 -22.28
C SER A 2 -19.58 -7.31 -21.79
N VAL A 3 -19.15 -6.07 -22.08
CA VAL A 3 -18.03 -5.48 -21.34
C VAL A 3 -18.53 -5.32 -19.91
N THR A 4 -18.01 -6.12 -19.00
CA THR A 4 -18.17 -5.86 -17.56
C THR A 4 -17.35 -4.60 -17.28
N TYR A 5 -17.97 -3.43 -17.48
CA TYR A 5 -17.36 -2.16 -17.15
C TYR A 5 -17.25 -2.12 -15.62
N VAL A 6 -16.02 -2.02 -15.12
CA VAL A 6 -15.80 -1.78 -13.69
C VAL A 6 -16.31 -0.38 -13.41
N ASP A 7 -17.53 -0.30 -12.89
CA ASP A 7 -18.14 0.97 -12.50
C ASP A 7 -17.41 1.52 -11.27
N THR A 8 -16.72 2.65 -11.46
CA THR A 8 -15.98 3.35 -10.40
C THR A 8 -16.77 4.52 -9.81
N THR A 9 -17.98 4.78 -10.30
CA THR A 9 -18.81 5.94 -9.92
C THR A 9 -19.20 5.93 -8.45
N ASN A 10 -19.19 4.75 -7.81
CA ASN A 10 -19.55 4.57 -6.39
C ASN A 10 -18.34 4.22 -5.50
N ILE A 11 -17.11 4.40 -6.01
CA ILE A 11 -15.91 4.20 -5.19
C ILE A 11 -15.82 5.34 -4.16
N SER A 12 -15.78 5.00 -2.88
CA SER A 12 -15.54 5.98 -1.83
C SER A 12 -14.15 6.60 -1.99
N THR A 13 -14.03 7.89 -1.68
CA THR A 13 -12.73 8.58 -1.68
C THR A 13 -11.70 7.84 -0.84
N GLU A 14 -12.13 7.25 0.29
CA GLU A 14 -11.28 6.42 1.15
C GLU A 14 -10.74 5.18 0.43
N MET A 15 -11.59 4.44 -0.28
CA MET A 15 -11.18 3.25 -1.04
C MET A 15 -10.20 3.64 -2.16
N PHE A 16 -10.45 4.73 -2.86
CA PHE A 16 -9.56 5.22 -3.92
C PHE A 16 -8.16 5.56 -3.36
N ILE A 17 -8.09 6.34 -2.27
CA ILE A 17 -6.82 6.71 -1.63
C ILE A 17 -6.11 5.47 -1.08
N THR A 18 -6.85 4.53 -0.47
CA THR A 18 -6.28 3.27 0.03
C THR A 18 -5.60 2.52 -1.11
N VAL A 19 -6.29 2.30 -2.23
CA VAL A 19 -5.73 1.56 -3.37
C VAL A 19 -4.50 2.27 -3.92
N LEU A 20 -4.54 3.60 -4.08
CA LEU A 20 -3.38 4.37 -4.52
C LEU A 20 -2.18 4.25 -3.57
N LEU A 21 -2.40 4.33 -2.26
CA LEU A 21 -1.35 4.16 -1.26
C LEU A 21 -0.69 2.79 -1.39
N PHE A 22 -1.50 1.74 -1.58
CA PHE A 22 -0.98 0.38 -1.75
C PHE A 22 -0.18 0.24 -3.04
N LEU A 23 -0.68 0.75 -4.16
CA LEU A 23 -0.02 0.63 -5.46
C LEU A 23 1.28 1.42 -5.53
N ILE A 24 1.30 2.64 -5.01
CA ILE A 24 2.42 3.57 -5.19
C ILE A 24 3.49 3.42 -4.09
N VAL A 25 3.09 3.03 -2.88
CA VAL A 25 4.01 3.03 -1.72
C VAL A 25 4.21 1.64 -1.15
N ILE A 26 3.15 0.97 -0.72
CA ILE A 26 3.28 -0.29 0.04
C ILE A 26 3.80 -1.42 -0.85
N ALA A 27 3.21 -1.61 -2.04
CA ALA A 27 3.62 -2.69 -2.95
C ALA A 27 5.09 -2.57 -3.40
N PRO A 28 5.60 -1.38 -3.79
CA PRO A 28 7.04 -1.22 -4.06
C PRO A 28 7.94 -1.49 -2.86
N LEU A 29 7.56 -1.05 -1.64
CA LEU A 29 8.32 -1.34 -0.43
C LEU A 29 8.42 -2.84 -0.14
N PHE A 30 7.31 -3.58 -0.29
CA PHE A 30 7.30 -5.03 -0.13
C PHE A 30 8.09 -5.73 -1.23
N SER A 31 7.97 -5.30 -2.49
CA SER A 31 8.77 -5.85 -3.60
C SER A 31 10.27 -5.69 -3.34
N LEU A 32 10.70 -4.48 -2.96
CA LEU A 32 12.09 -4.23 -2.57
C LEU A 32 12.51 -5.06 -1.35
N ALA A 33 11.64 -5.23 -0.35
CA ALA A 33 11.95 -6.05 0.82
C ALA A 33 12.26 -7.51 0.43
N ILE A 34 11.45 -8.09 -0.46
CA ILE A 34 11.67 -9.44 -0.99
C ILE A 34 13.01 -9.51 -1.72
N LEU A 35 13.33 -8.53 -2.57
CA LEU A 35 14.63 -8.45 -3.25
C LEU A 35 15.79 -8.38 -2.23
N ARG A 36 15.63 -7.63 -1.13
CA ARG A 36 16.65 -7.56 -0.06
C ARG A 36 16.82 -8.90 0.65
N PHE A 37 15.76 -9.66 0.86
CA PHE A 37 15.86 -11.00 1.46
C PHE A 37 16.60 -11.98 0.55
N PHE A 38 16.33 -11.96 -0.76
CA PHE A 38 17.09 -12.77 -1.73
C PHE A 38 18.56 -12.36 -1.83
N GLN A 39 18.87 -11.09 -1.61
CA GLN A 39 20.25 -10.60 -1.49
C GLN A 39 20.93 -10.95 -0.14
N GLY A 40 20.26 -11.69 0.76
CA GLY A 40 20.76 -11.98 2.11
C GLY A 40 20.73 -10.79 3.08
N LYS A 41 20.24 -9.62 2.65
CA LYS A 41 20.21 -8.36 3.42
C LYS A 41 18.99 -8.29 4.34
N LYS A 42 18.87 -9.26 5.26
CA LYS A 42 17.68 -9.44 6.13
C LYS A 42 17.28 -8.19 6.91
N LYS A 43 18.25 -7.47 7.51
CA LYS A 43 17.97 -6.21 8.24
C LYS A 43 17.27 -5.17 7.37
N SER A 44 17.77 -4.97 6.14
CA SER A 44 17.19 -4.01 5.20
C SER A 44 15.81 -4.45 4.72
N GLY A 45 15.60 -5.76 4.49
CA GLY A 45 14.28 -6.29 4.13
C GLY A 45 13.23 -6.06 5.23
N PHE A 46 13.57 -6.34 6.49
CA PHE A 46 12.66 -6.07 7.61
C PHE A 46 12.39 -4.58 7.81
N LEU A 47 13.39 -3.73 7.61
CA LEU A 47 13.22 -2.27 7.69
C LEU A 47 12.21 -1.79 6.64
N LEU A 48 12.29 -2.29 5.40
CA LEU A 48 11.34 -1.95 4.33
C LEU A 48 9.90 -2.40 4.65
N ILE A 49 9.72 -3.61 5.19
CA ILE A 49 8.39 -4.09 5.64
C ILE A 49 7.88 -3.22 6.79
N GLY A 50 8.73 -2.94 7.77
CA GLY A 50 8.39 -2.08 8.91
C GLY A 50 7.94 -0.69 8.47
N THR A 51 8.67 -0.08 7.54
CA THR A 51 8.29 1.21 6.94
C THR A 51 6.93 1.13 6.24
N GLY A 52 6.65 0.06 5.49
CA GLY A 52 5.33 -0.13 4.88
C GLY A 52 4.20 -0.17 5.92
N PHE A 53 4.42 -0.86 7.04
CA PHE A 53 3.48 -0.88 8.16
C PHE A 53 3.28 0.50 8.79
N VAL A 54 4.37 1.22 9.04
CA VAL A 54 4.32 2.58 9.62
C VAL A 54 3.53 3.52 8.71
N VAL A 55 3.78 3.49 7.40
CA VAL A 55 3.03 4.30 6.43
C VAL A 55 1.53 4.00 6.47
N TYR A 56 1.14 2.73 6.51
CA TYR A 56 -0.27 2.35 6.62
C TYR A 56 -0.90 2.82 7.93
N LEU A 57 -0.19 2.73 9.06
CA LEU A 57 -0.66 3.22 10.34
C LEU A 57 -0.86 4.75 10.33
N VAL A 58 0.10 5.49 9.78
CA VAL A 58 -0.01 6.96 9.63
C VAL A 58 -1.22 7.32 8.77
N TYR A 59 -1.41 6.64 7.64
CA TYR A 59 -2.59 6.82 6.79
C TYR A 59 -3.89 6.57 7.56
N LYS A 60 -4.00 5.44 8.25
CA LYS A 60 -5.21 5.08 9.01
C LYS A 60 -5.53 6.09 10.11
N VAL A 61 -4.52 6.54 10.85
CA VAL A 61 -4.68 7.58 11.89
C VAL A 61 -5.11 8.90 11.26
N SER A 62 -4.51 9.27 10.13
CA SER A 62 -4.85 10.51 9.43
C SER A 62 -6.30 10.50 8.92
N MET A 63 -6.75 9.36 8.37
CA MET A 63 -8.15 9.21 7.95
C MET A 63 -9.11 9.33 9.13
N ASN A 64 -8.85 8.64 10.23
CA ASN A 64 -9.71 8.70 11.42
C ASN A 64 -9.75 10.08 12.10
N LEU A 65 -8.70 10.89 11.93
CA LEU A 65 -8.64 12.24 12.50
C LEU A 65 -9.33 13.28 11.62
N LEU A 66 -9.35 13.08 10.30
CA LEU A 66 -9.85 14.04 9.32
C LEU A 66 -11.28 13.75 8.85
N PHE A 67 -11.75 12.51 9.03
CA PHE A 67 -13.08 12.02 8.62
C PHE A 67 -13.73 11.26 9.78
#